data_AF-A0A9Q7E9C5-F1
#
_entry.id   AF-A0A9Q7E9C5-F1
#
_cell.length_a   1.000
_cell.length_b   1.000
_cell.length_c   1.000
_cell.angle_alpha   90.00
_cell.angle_beta   90.00
_cell.angle_gamma   90.00
#
_symmetry.space_group_name_H-M   'P 1'
#
loop_
_entity.id
_entity.type
_entity.pdbx_description
1 polymer ?
#
loop_
_entity_poly.entity_id
_entity_poly.type
_entity_poly.pdbx_seq_one_letter_code
_entity_poly.pdbx_strand_id
1 'polypeptide(L)'
;MKKGLFLAAALVVLGASTMVASTVTTATSIEKSVVEQNDEVERSVYRIEVYNSHTGELILTEVGCFTGEEVVELTEDLIASYGGYDEAYALVALLGDC
;
A
#
# COMPACT_ATOMS: atom_id res chain seq x y z
N MET A 1 -9.69 53.35 -31.69
CA MET A 1 -8.25 53.12 -31.49
C MET A 1 -7.98 52.83 -30.03
N LYS A 2 -7.72 51.57 -29.68
CA LYS A 2 -7.35 51.10 -28.33
C LYS A 2 -6.29 50.01 -28.50
N LYS A 3 -5.17 50.18 -27.78
CA LYS A 3 -4.28 49.22 -27.11
C LYS A 3 -4.43 47.77 -27.62
N GLY A 4 -3.41 47.16 -28.24
CA GLY A 4 -2.10 46.88 -27.65
C GLY A 4 -2.06 45.41 -27.27
N LEU A 5 -0.95 44.72 -27.55
CA LEU A 5 -0.34 43.67 -26.72
C LEU A 5 0.79 43.03 -27.53
N PHE A 6 1.99 43.04 -26.94
CA PHE A 6 3.10 42.18 -27.33
C PHE A 6 2.79 40.73 -26.93
N LEU A 7 3.23 39.75 -27.72
CA LEU A 7 3.56 38.43 -27.18
C LEU A 7 4.76 37.85 -27.94
N ALA A 8 5.86 37.67 -27.21
CA ALA A 8 6.99 36.84 -27.61
C ALA A 8 6.62 35.36 -27.34
N ALA A 9 6.88 34.48 -28.30
CA ALA A 9 6.79 33.05 -28.13
C ALA A 9 8.16 32.43 -28.40
N ALA A 10 8.60 31.63 -27.44
CA ALA A 10 9.96 31.18 -27.22
C ALA A 10 10.43 30.12 -28.24
N LEU A 11 11.74 30.18 -28.51
CA LEU A 11 12.52 29.26 -29.31
C LEU A 11 12.48 27.84 -28.71
N VAL A 12 12.06 26.86 -29.51
CA VAL A 12 12.28 25.44 -29.22
C VAL A 12 13.69 25.09 -29.68
N VAL A 13 14.61 24.83 -28.75
CA VAL A 13 15.93 24.25 -29.05
C VAL A 13 15.91 22.79 -28.62
N LEU A 14 15.91 21.91 -29.62
CA LEU A 14 16.15 20.47 -29.49
C LEU A 14 17.61 20.25 -29.06
N GLY A 15 17.80 19.86 -27.80
CA GLY A 15 19.08 19.35 -27.30
C GLY A 15 19.08 17.83 -27.29
N ALA A 16 19.76 17.22 -28.27
CA ALA A 16 20.04 15.80 -28.29
C ALA A 16 21.08 15.45 -27.22
N SER A 17 20.73 14.62 -26.25
CA SER A 17 21.67 14.03 -25.32
C SER A 17 21.84 12.54 -25.64
N THR A 18 23.06 12.21 -26.02
CA THR A 18 23.56 10.90 -26.43
C THR A 18 23.44 9.86 -25.32
N MET A 19 22.93 8.67 -25.63
CA MET A 19 22.96 7.52 -24.73
C MET A 19 24.42 7.06 -24.55
N VAL A 20 24.92 7.07 -23.31
CA VAL A 20 26.21 6.49 -22.96
C VAL A 20 25.95 5.10 -22.38
N ALA A 21 26.50 4.08 -23.04
CA ALA A 21 26.54 2.70 -22.56
C ALA A 21 27.84 2.42 -21.79
N SER A 22 27.82 1.36 -20.97
CA SER A 22 28.88 0.77 -20.12
C SER A 22 28.69 1.08 -18.63
N THR A 23 28.69 0.14 -17.68
CA THR A 23 29.27 -1.21 -17.62
C THR A 23 28.61 -1.99 -16.47
N VAL A 24 28.37 -3.29 -16.64
CA VAL A 24 28.07 -4.21 -15.53
C VAL A 24 29.34 -4.38 -14.69
N THR A 25 29.31 -3.96 -13.43
CA THR A 25 30.39 -4.21 -12.46
C THR A 25 29.88 -5.10 -11.34
N THR A 26 30.44 -6.30 -11.38
CA THR A 26 30.78 -7.29 -10.34
C THR A 26 30.29 -7.10 -8.91
N ALA A 27 29.69 -8.18 -8.39
CA ALA A 27 29.23 -8.41 -7.02
C ALA A 27 30.14 -7.81 -5.94
N THR A 28 29.59 -6.88 -5.17
CA THR A 28 30.08 -6.56 -3.83
C THR A 28 29.13 -7.25 -2.86
N SER A 29 29.63 -8.24 -2.12
CA SER A 29 28.90 -8.89 -1.04
C SER A 29 28.58 -7.82 0.01
N ILE A 30 27.34 -7.36 0.04
CA ILE A 30 26.85 -6.51 1.12
C ILE A 30 26.60 -7.46 2.30
N GLU A 31 27.55 -7.53 3.22
CA GLU A 31 27.30 -8.10 4.54
C GLU A 31 26.16 -7.29 5.17
N LYS A 32 24.98 -7.91 5.24
CA LYS A 32 23.81 -7.38 5.92
C LYS A 32 24.14 -7.31 7.40
N SER A 33 24.63 -6.15 7.84
CA SER A 33 24.62 -5.79 9.26
C SER A 33 23.15 -5.68 9.67
N VAL A 34 22.62 -6.77 10.22
CA VAL A 34 21.31 -6.79 10.88
C VAL A 34 21.54 -6.10 12.22
N VAL A 35 21.26 -4.80 12.26
CA VAL A 35 20.93 -4.15 13.52
C VAL A 35 19.59 -4.75 13.93
N GLU A 36 19.59 -5.59 14.97
CA GLU A 36 18.36 -6.00 15.65
C GLU A 36 17.74 -4.76 16.30
N GLN A 37 17.01 -3.97 15.52
CA GLN A 37 16.02 -3.05 16.07
C GLN A 37 14.89 -3.93 16.61
N ASN A 38 14.92 -4.18 17.91
CA ASN A 38 13.74 -4.60 18.67
C ASN A 38 12.77 -3.41 18.72
N ASP A 39 12.24 -3.02 17.56
CA ASP A 39 11.11 -2.11 17.50
C ASP A 39 9.89 -2.93 17.93
N GLU A 40 9.34 -2.58 19.09
CA GLU A 40 8.07 -3.08 19.58
C GLU A 40 7.03 -2.85 18.47
N VAL A 41 6.54 -3.92 17.84
CA VAL A 41 5.63 -3.80 16.69
C VAL A 41 4.35 -3.11 17.17
N GLU A 42 4.09 -1.92 16.64
CA GLU A 42 2.96 -1.08 17.03
C GLU A 42 1.64 -1.84 16.80
N ARG A 43 0.84 -1.97 17.87
CA ARG A 43 -0.48 -2.61 17.84
C ARG A 43 -1.55 -1.53 17.89
N SER A 44 -2.61 -1.74 17.13
CA SER A 44 -3.74 -0.81 17.07
C SER A 44 -5.05 -1.58 17.16
N VAL A 45 -6.11 -0.88 17.56
CA VAL A 45 -7.47 -1.43 17.58
C VAL A 45 -7.99 -1.46 16.16
N TYR A 46 -8.31 -2.66 15.66
CA TYR A 46 -8.98 -2.85 14.37
C TYR A 46 -10.38 -3.41 14.59
N ARG A 47 -11.30 -3.02 13.71
CA ARG A 47 -12.59 -3.70 13.52
C ARG A 47 -12.61 -4.38 12.16
N ILE A 48 -12.91 -5.67 12.16
CA ILE A 48 -13.09 -6.49 10.96
C ILE A 48 -14.58 -6.82 10.87
N GLU A 49 -15.21 -6.48 9.76
CA GLU A 49 -16.59 -6.83 9.46
C GLU A 49 -16.62 -7.73 8.23
N VAL A 50 -17.12 -8.95 8.37
CA VAL A 50 -17.22 -9.92 7.27
C VAL A 50 -18.65 -9.97 6.76
N TYR A 51 -18.81 -9.88 5.45
CA TYR A 51 -20.09 -9.84 4.75
C TYR A 51 -20.21 -10.98 3.76
N ASN A 52 -21.43 -11.46 3.53
CA ASN A 52 -21.73 -12.39 2.45
C ASN A 52 -21.63 -11.66 1.10
N SER A 53 -20.85 -12.18 0.17
CA SER A 53 -20.61 -11.55 -1.13
C SER A 53 -21.84 -11.54 -2.04
N HIS A 54 -22.82 -12.43 -1.81
CA HIS A 54 -24.03 -12.54 -2.63
C HIS A 54 -25.19 -11.70 -2.10
N THR A 55 -25.40 -11.69 -0.78
CA THR A 55 -26.53 -10.99 -0.15
C THR A 55 -26.16 -9.61 0.38
N GLY A 56 -24.87 -9.36 0.64
CA GLY A 56 -24.39 -8.16 1.31
C GLY A 56 -24.72 -8.13 2.82
N GLU A 57 -25.19 -9.23 3.39
CA GLU A 57 -25.51 -9.33 4.81
C GLU A 57 -24.24 -9.47 5.66
N LEU A 58 -24.22 -8.79 6.80
CA LEU A 58 -23.16 -8.91 7.79
C LEU A 58 -23.20 -10.31 8.43
N ILE A 59 -22.10 -11.03 8.36
CA ILE A 59 -21.91 -12.36 8.94
C ILE A 59 -21.31 -12.25 10.34
N LEU A 60 -20.23 -11.46 10.48
CA LEU A 60 -19.43 -11.37 11.68
C LEU A 60 -18.86 -9.96 11.87
N THR A 61 -18.71 -9.54 13.12
CA THR A 61 -17.88 -8.40 13.51
C THR A 61 -16.89 -8.84 14.57
N GLU A 62 -15.61 -8.61 14.32
CA GLU A 62 -14.51 -8.84 15.26
C GLU A 62 -13.84 -7.49 15.58
N VAL A 63 -13.51 -7.25 16.85
CA VAL A 63 -12.80 -6.04 17.29
C VAL A 63 -11.70 -6.45 18.25
N GLY A 64 -10.47 -6.03 17.97
CA GLY A 64 -9.33 -6.39 18.80
C GLY A 64 -8.09 -5.56 18.53
N CYS A 65 -7.10 -5.78 19.38
CA CYS A 65 -5.78 -5.16 19.31
C CYS A 65 -4.82 -6.04 18.53
N PHE A 66 -4.45 -5.61 17.34
CA PHE A 66 -3.62 -6.39 16.41
C PHE A 66 -2.48 -5.54 15.85
N THR A 67 -1.40 -6.19 15.43
CA THR A 67 -0.48 -5.59 14.47
C THR A 67 -1.14 -5.51 13.09
N GLY A 68 -0.56 -4.71 12.19
CA GLY A 68 -1.02 -4.66 10.80
C GLY A 68 -0.88 -5.99 10.05
N GLU A 69 0.06 -6.85 10.45
CA GLU A 69 0.23 -8.19 9.87
C GLU A 69 -0.82 -9.16 10.41
N GLU A 70 -1.00 -9.19 11.74
CA GLU A 70 -2.00 -10.05 12.40
C GLU A 70 -3.42 -9.77 11.90
N VAL A 71 -3.79 -8.50 11.66
CA VAL A 71 -5.13 -8.17 11.16
C VAL A 71 -5.35 -8.69 9.73
N VAL A 72 -4.31 -8.70 8.88
CA VAL A 72 -4.39 -9.23 7.52
C VAL A 72 -4.55 -10.74 7.57
N GLU A 73 -3.68 -11.44 8.31
CA GLU A 73 -3.75 -12.89 8.47
C GLU A 73 -5.11 -13.34 9.03
N LEU A 74 -5.58 -12.69 10.11
CA LEU A 74 -6.89 -12.98 10.69
C LEU A 74 -8.02 -12.75 9.69
N THR A 75 -7.95 -11.67 8.90
CA THR A 75 -8.98 -11.38 7.89
C THR A 75 -9.01 -12.44 6.79
N GLU A 76 -7.84 -12.88 6.31
CA GLU A 76 -7.73 -13.95 5.31
C GLU A 76 -8.27 -15.28 5.84
N ASP A 77 -7.94 -15.64 7.07
CA ASP A 77 -8.43 -16.85 7.73
C ASP A 77 -9.95 -16.83 7.91
N LEU A 78 -10.50 -15.68 8.34
CA LEU A 78 -11.95 -15.49 8.46
C LEU A 78 -12.64 -15.67 7.11
N ILE A 79 -12.16 -15.01 6.05
CA ILE A 79 -12.75 -15.14 4.71
C ILE A 79 -12.65 -16.58 4.20
N ALA A 80 -11.51 -17.24 4.37
CA ALA A 80 -11.33 -18.63 3.99
C ALA A 80 -12.32 -19.56 4.73
N SER A 81 -12.59 -19.31 6.01
CA SER A 81 -13.55 -20.08 6.80
C SER A 81 -14.99 -19.99 6.29
N TYR A 82 -15.33 -18.92 5.55
CA TYR A 82 -16.65 -18.69 4.97
C TYR A 82 -16.75 -19.06 3.48
N GLY A 83 -15.78 -19.80 2.93
CA GLY A 83 -15.78 -20.25 1.53
C GLY A 83 -14.93 -19.39 0.60
N GLY A 84 -14.11 -18.49 1.15
CA GLY A 84 -13.21 -17.64 0.38
C GLY A 84 -13.90 -16.41 -0.21
N TYR A 85 -13.17 -15.70 -1.07
CA TYR A 85 -13.62 -14.42 -1.63
C TYR A 85 -14.84 -14.51 -2.56
N ASP A 86 -15.15 -15.71 -3.07
CA ASP A 86 -16.36 -15.94 -3.86
C ASP A 86 -17.62 -15.84 -2.98
N GLU A 87 -17.53 -16.20 -1.70
CA GLU A 87 -18.66 -16.29 -0.77
C GLU A 87 -18.68 -15.15 0.27
N ALA A 88 -17.52 -14.59 0.61
CA ALA A 88 -17.39 -13.54 1.60
C ALA A 88 -16.35 -12.48 1.27
N TYR A 89 -16.54 -11.26 1.78
CA TYR A 89 -15.51 -10.21 1.79
C TYR A 89 -15.48 -9.53 3.16
N ALA A 90 -14.35 -8.90 3.49
CA ALA A 90 -14.20 -8.19 4.75
C ALA A 90 -13.92 -6.70 4.55
N LEU A 91 -14.43 -5.87 5.46
CA LEU A 91 -14.05 -4.48 5.64
C LEU A 91 -13.26 -4.35 6.93
N VAL A 92 -12.06 -3.75 6.83
CA VAL A 92 -11.16 -3.54 7.97
C VAL A 92 -11.04 -2.06 8.25
N ALA A 93 -11.29 -1.65 9.50
CA ALA A 93 -11.20 -0.28 9.95
C ALA A 93 -10.22 -0.15 11.13
N LEU A 94 -9.24 0.74 10.99
CA LEU A 94 -8.39 1.20 12.10
C LEU A 94 -9.21 2.13 12.99
N LEU A 95 -9.33 1.80 14.27
CA LEU A 95 -10.10 2.56 15.26
C LEU A 95 -9.23 3.46 16.15
N GLY A 96 -7.94 3.17 16.26
CA GLY A 96 -6.98 3.95 17.05
C GLY A 96 -5.99 3.05 17.77
N ASP A 97 -5.34 3.60 18.78
CA ASP A 97 -4.28 2.92 19.51
C ASP A 97 -4.84 1.93 20.54
N CYS A 98 -4.06 0.87 20.77
CA CYS A 98 -4.15 0.03 21.96
C CYS A 98 -3.23 0.61 23.04
#